data_AF-A0A925G6W9-F1
#
_entry.id   AF-A0A925G6W9-F1
#
_cell.length_a   1.000
_cell.length_b   1.000
_cell.length_c   1.000
_cell.angle_alpha   90.00
_cell.angle_beta   90.00
_cell.angle_gamma   90.00
#
_symmetry.space_group_name_H-M   'P 1'
#
loop_
_entity.id
_entity.type
_entity.pdbx_description
1 polymer ?
#
loop_
_entity_poly.entity_id
_entity_poly.type
_entity_poly.pdbx_seq_one_letter_code
_entity_poly.pdbx_strand_id
1 'polypeptide(L)' 'MSHQVPEDGTLLPLMEEFYTIQGEGYNTGKAAYFIRLGGCDVGCHWCDV' A
#
# COMPACT_ATOMS: atom_id res chain seq x y z
N MET A 1 16.62 10.80 -4.48
CA MET A 1 16.50 9.65 -5.41
C MET A 1 15.04 9.51 -5.81
N SER A 2 14.48 10.47 -6.56
CA SER A 2 13.03 10.73 -6.63
C SER A 2 12.39 10.53 -8.00
N HIS A 3 12.96 9.69 -8.88
CA HIS A 3 12.40 9.49 -10.22
C HIS A 3 12.47 8.02 -10.65
N GLN A 4 11.59 7.17 -10.13
CA GLN A 4 11.42 5.80 -10.64
C GLN A 4 9.97 5.37 -10.83
N VAL A 5 8.98 6.25 -10.60
CA VAL A 5 7.57 5.96 -10.94
C VAL A 5 7.26 6.70 -12.25
N PRO A 6 7.07 5.98 -13.37
CA PRO A 6 6.64 6.57 -14.62
C PRO A 6 5.29 7.29 -14.47
N GLU A 7 5.09 8.42 -15.16
CA GLU A 7 3.81 9.14 -15.12
C GLU A 7 2.63 8.33 -15.69
N ASP A 8 2.92 7.33 -16.53
CA ASP A 8 1.93 6.43 -17.10
C ASP A 8 1.50 5.29 -16.15
N GLY A 9 2.09 5.22 -14.94
CA GLY A 9 1.74 4.22 -13.93
C GLY A 9 2.19 2.80 -14.28
N THR A 10 3.06 2.62 -15.27
CA THR A 10 3.54 1.29 -15.68
C THR A 10 4.44 0.61 -14.64
N LEU A 11 5.00 1.36 -13.69
CA LEU A 11 5.77 0.84 -12.56
C LEU A 11 5.43 1.62 -11.30
N LEU A 12 5.06 0.90 -10.23
CA LEU A 12 4.67 1.48 -8.95
C LEU A 12 5.66 1.08 -7.84
N PRO A 13 5.86 1.93 -6.82
CA PRO A 13 6.82 1.65 -5.75
C PRO A 13 6.19 0.65 -4.76
N LEU A 14 6.40 -0.64 -4.97
CA LEU A 14 5.90 -1.67 -4.05
C LEU A 14 6.71 -1.68 -2.74
N MET A 15 6.02 -1.58 -1.61
CA MET A 15 6.62 -1.70 -0.27
C MET A 15 6.54 -3.14 0.23
N GLU A 16 5.35 -3.76 0.16
CA GLU A 16 5.12 -5.15 0.57
C GLU A 16 3.91 -5.74 -0.15
N GLU A 17 3.91 -7.05 -0.35
CA GLU A 17 2.77 -7.81 -0.84
C GLU A 17 2.61 -9.13 -0.08
N PHE A 18 1.38 -9.53 0.19
CA PHE A 18 1.08 -10.79 0.88
C PHE A 18 -0.39 -11.18 0.79
N TYR A 19 -0.66 -12.48 0.94
CA TYR A 19 -2.00 -13.02 1.05
C TYR A 19 -2.38 -13.23 2.51
N THR A 20 -3.52 -12.69 2.93
CA THR A 20 -4.01 -12.83 4.32
C THR A 20 -5.53 -12.62 4.39
N ILE A 21 -6.06 -12.40 5.59
CA ILE A 21 -7.44 -12.00 5.88
C ILE A 21 -7.51 -10.49 6.13
N GLN A 22 -8.48 -9.80 5.52
CA GLN A 22 -8.77 -8.40 5.81
C GLN A 22 -9.19 -8.24 7.28
N GLY A 23 -8.51 -7.37 8.02
CA GLY A 23 -8.72 -7.15 9.45
C GLY A 23 -9.77 -6.09 9.77
N GLU A 24 -10.17 -5.27 8.81
CA GLU A 24 -10.96 -4.06 9.07
C GLU A 24 -12.13 -3.82 8.11
N GLY A 25 -13.08 -3.00 8.60
CA GLY A 25 -14.24 -2.50 7.84
C GLY A 25 -15.24 -3.59 7.42
N TYR A 26 -16.00 -3.31 6.36
CA TYR A 26 -17.05 -4.20 5.86
C TYR A 26 -16.54 -5.56 5.36
N ASN A 27 -15.26 -5.64 4.95
CA ASN A 27 -14.66 -6.86 4.42
C ASN A 27 -13.86 -7.66 5.48
N THR A 28 -13.94 -7.26 6.75
CA THR A 28 -13.30 -7.99 7.86
C THR A 28 -13.60 -9.49 7.79
N GLY A 29 -12.58 -10.32 7.93
CA GLY A 29 -12.69 -11.78 7.91
C GLY A 29 -12.63 -12.43 6.53
N LYS A 30 -12.58 -11.64 5.44
CA LYS A 30 -12.47 -12.17 4.07
C LYS A 30 -11.02 -12.28 3.65
N ALA A 31 -10.70 -13.33 2.90
CA ALA A 31 -9.37 -13.49 2.31
C ALA A 31 -9.11 -12.43 1.23
N ALA A 32 -7.90 -11.87 1.23
CA ALA A 32 -7.47 -10.82 0.32
C ALA A 32 -5.96 -10.90 0.06
N TYR A 33 -5.56 -10.47 -1.13
CA TYR A 33 -4.17 -10.21 -1.47
C TYR A 33 -3.90 -8.72 -1.31
N PHE A 34 -2.96 -8.36 -0.44
CA PHE A 34 -2.58 -6.98 -0.16
C PHE A 34 -1.36 -6.60 -0.98
N ILE A 35 -1.41 -5.39 -1.55
CA ILE A 35 -0.32 -4.74 -2.26
C ILE A 35 -0.19 -3.34 -1.63
N ARG A 36 0.85 -3.10 -0.83
CA ARG A 36 1.11 -1.80 -0.23
C ARG A 36 2.12 -1.05 -1.07
N LEU A 37 1.73 0.13 -1.55
CA LEU A 37 2.64 1.04 -2.25
C LEU A 37 3.34 1.97 -1.25
N GLY A 38 4.59 2.32 -1.56
CA GLY A 38 5.37 3.28 -0.80
C GLY A 38 5.10 4.71 -1.25
N GLY A 39 5.17 5.63 -0.29
CA GLY A 39 4.99 7.07 -0.50
C GLY A 39 3.62 7.57 -0.06
N CYS A 40 3.62 8.57 0.82
CA CYS A 40 2.44 9.29 1.30
C CYS A 40 2.88 10.72 1.61
N ASP A 41 2.15 11.72 1.10
CA ASP A 41 2.47 13.15 1.24
C ASP A 41 1.77 13.83 2.43
N VAL A 42 0.93 13.09 3.17
CA VAL A 42 0.17 13.63 4.31
C VAL A 42 1.05 13.85 5.56
N GLY A 43 2.04 12.98 5.80
CA GLY A 43 3.00 13.14 6.90
C GLY A 43 2.42 12.99 8.31
N CYS A 44 1.48 12.06 8.51
CA CYS A 44 0.87 11.80 9.82
C CYS A 44 1.90 11.31 10.86
N HIS A 45 1.97 11.94 12.04
CA HIS A 45 2.89 11.55 13.11
C HIS A 45 2.46 10.29 13.89
N TRP A 46 1.20 9.88 13.72
CA TRP A 46 0.61 8.68 14.30
C TRP A 46 0.49 7.54 13.27
N CYS A 47 1.09 7.69 12.08
CA CYS A 47 1.08 6.63 11.08
C CYS A 47 1.84 5.43 11.66
N ASP A 48 1.18 4.29 11.66
CA ASP A 48 1.74 3.00 12.07
C ASP A 48 2.67 2.41 11.00
N VAL A 49 2.65 2.97 9.79
CA VAL A 49 3.51 2.63 8.64
C VAL A 49 4.04 3.85 7.90
#